data_AF-A0A3D5JHG2-F1
#
_entry.id   AF-A0A3D5JHG2-F1
#
_cell.length_a   1.000
_cell.length_b   1.000
_cell.length_c   1.000
_cell.angle_alpha   90.00
_cell.angle_beta   90.00
_cell.angle_gamma   90.00
#
_symmetry.space_group_name_H-M   'P 1'
#
loop_
_entity.id
_entity.type
_entity.pdbx_description
1 polymer ?
#
loop_
_entity_poly.entity_id
_entity_poly.type
_entity_poly.pdbx_seq_one_letter_code
_entity_poly.pdbx_strand_id
1 'polypeptide(L)'
;GASNISFGLPNRHGLNAAFLSMAAGAGMTSAIMNPLHAEEMTGIMGANVMNGHDPECRRWIQKFREPAAAGEGGRERRQTRRRRSA
;
A
#
# COMPACT_ATOMS: atom_id res chain seq x y z
N GLY A 1 -19.03 -0.01 -6.29
CA GLY A 1 -18.33 1.07 -6.99
C GLY A 1 -17.98 2.15 -5.99
N ALA A 2 -16.80 2.75 -6.08
CA ALA A 2 -16.33 3.71 -5.07
C ALA A 2 -16.75 5.17 -5.33
N SER A 3 -16.90 5.58 -6.59
CA SER A 3 -17.04 6.99 -6.97
C SER A 3 -18.41 7.62 -6.68
N ASN A 4 -19.46 6.81 -6.54
CA ASN A 4 -20.83 7.31 -6.33
C ASN A 4 -21.02 7.90 -4.92
N ILE A 5 -20.26 7.43 -3.93
CA ILE A 5 -20.41 7.89 -2.53
C ILE A 5 -20.03 9.35 -2.34
N SER A 6 -19.14 9.87 -3.20
CA SER A 6 -18.58 11.22 -3.11
C SER A 6 -19.20 12.19 -4.12
N PHE A 7 -20.36 11.87 -4.71
CA PHE A 7 -21.00 12.75 -5.67
C PHE A 7 -21.44 14.07 -5.01
N GLY A 8 -21.09 15.21 -5.64
CA GLY A 8 -21.41 16.55 -5.12
C GLY A 8 -20.53 17.03 -3.97
N LEU A 9 -19.54 16.24 -3.54
CA LEU A 9 -18.65 16.59 -2.42
C LEU A 9 -17.26 17.02 -2.91
N PRO A 10 -16.60 17.96 -2.20
CA PRO A 10 -15.19 18.29 -2.45
C PRO A 10 -14.26 17.16 -2.00
N ASN A 11 -13.01 17.18 -2.48
CA ASN A 11 -11.97 16.21 -2.10
C ASN A 11 -12.41 14.73 -2.21
N ARG A 12 -12.94 14.36 -3.37
CA ARG A 12 -13.57 13.06 -3.59
C ARG A 12 -12.62 11.88 -3.38
N HIS A 13 -11.36 12.00 -3.75
CA HIS A 13 -10.39 10.89 -3.68
C HIS A 13 -10.06 10.51 -2.23
N GLY A 14 -9.83 11.51 -1.37
CA GLY A 14 -9.66 11.25 0.07
C GLY A 14 -10.89 10.58 0.70
N LEU A 15 -12.10 11.03 0.34
CA LEU A 15 -13.34 10.42 0.82
C LEU A 15 -13.53 8.99 0.30
N ASN A 16 -13.26 8.75 -0.98
CA ASN A 16 -13.34 7.42 -1.58
C ASN A 16 -12.33 6.46 -0.93
N ALA A 17 -11.12 6.92 -0.62
CA ALA A 17 -10.10 6.13 0.05
C ALA A 17 -10.58 5.69 1.44
N ALA A 18 -11.10 6.62 2.24
CA ALA A 18 -11.65 6.31 3.56
C ALA A 18 -12.85 5.34 3.48
N PHE A 19 -13.76 5.58 2.54
CA PHE A 19 -14.89 4.69 2.27
C PHE A 19 -14.43 3.27 1.94
N LEU A 20 -13.46 3.12 1.02
CA LEU A 20 -12.93 1.82 0.61
C LEU A 20 -12.30 1.06 1.77
N SER A 21 -11.52 1.74 2.63
CA SER A 21 -10.92 1.10 3.80
C SER A 21 -11.97 0.61 4.80
N MET A 22 -12.98 1.44 5.11
CA MET A 22 -14.07 1.03 6.00
C MET A 22 -14.91 -0.10 5.41
N ALA A 23 -15.23 -0.01 4.12
CA ALA A 23 -16.03 -1.02 3.44
C ALA A 23 -15.31 -2.38 3.39
N ALA A 24 -14.00 -2.38 3.15
CA ALA A 24 -13.18 -3.59 3.23
C ALA A 24 -13.22 -4.20 4.64
N GLY A 25 -13.11 -3.38 5.70
CA GLY A 25 -13.28 -3.83 7.09
C GLY A 25 -14.67 -4.38 7.41
N ALA A 26 -15.70 -3.91 6.70
CA ALA A 26 -17.07 -4.42 6.79
C ALA A 26 -17.34 -5.67 5.92
N GLY A 27 -16.31 -6.25 5.29
CA GLY A 27 -16.43 -7.48 4.50
C GLY A 27 -16.60 -7.27 2.99
N MET A 28 -16.41 -6.06 2.47
CA MET A 28 -16.35 -5.84 1.02
C MET A 28 -15.13 -6.56 0.42
N THR A 29 -15.38 -7.44 -0.55
CA THR A 29 -14.31 -8.24 -1.19
C THR A 29 -13.82 -7.67 -2.52
N SER A 30 -14.60 -6.78 -3.16
CA SER A 30 -14.24 -6.18 -4.45
C SER A 30 -14.89 -4.80 -4.64
N ALA A 31 -14.24 -3.95 -5.43
CA ALA A 31 -14.72 -2.61 -5.75
C ALA A 31 -14.38 -2.23 -7.20
N ILE A 32 -15.37 -1.69 -7.93
CA ILE A 32 -15.16 -1.04 -9.23
C ILE A 32 -14.72 0.41 -8.98
N MET A 33 -13.51 0.75 -9.43
CA MET A 33 -12.86 2.04 -9.25
C MET A 33 -11.68 2.19 -10.23
N ASN A 34 -11.14 3.40 -10.36
CA ASN A 34 -9.94 3.64 -11.18
C ASN A 34 -8.66 3.42 -10.35
N PRO A 35 -7.82 2.42 -10.66
CA PRO A 35 -6.63 2.08 -9.89
C PRO A 35 -5.48 3.08 -10.07
N LEU A 36 -5.60 4.07 -10.97
CA LEU A 36 -4.57 5.08 -11.18
C LEU A 36 -4.59 6.20 -10.13
N HIS A 37 -5.64 6.27 -9.31
CA HIS A 37 -5.67 7.23 -8.21
C HIS A 37 -4.92 6.68 -7.00
N ALA A 38 -3.81 7.33 -6.67
CA ALA A 38 -2.89 6.87 -5.63
C ALA A 38 -3.51 6.90 -4.23
N GLU A 39 -4.42 7.83 -3.97
CA GLU A 39 -5.07 7.99 -2.66
C GLU A 39 -5.95 6.77 -2.33
N GLU A 40 -6.83 6.38 -3.25
CA GLU A 40 -7.67 5.20 -3.06
C GLU A 40 -6.85 3.90 -3.03
N MET A 41 -5.82 3.79 -3.87
CA MET A 41 -4.92 2.62 -3.81
C MET A 41 -4.18 2.53 -2.48
N THR A 42 -3.76 3.66 -1.91
CA THR A 42 -3.14 3.71 -0.59
C THR A 42 -4.14 3.29 0.49
N GLY A 43 -5.38 3.74 0.42
CA GLY A 43 -6.47 3.31 1.30
C GLY A 43 -6.73 1.81 1.24
N ILE A 44 -6.77 1.22 0.04
CA ILE A 44 -6.92 -0.23 -0.16
C ILE A 44 -5.71 -1.01 0.39
N MET A 45 -4.49 -0.55 0.12
CA MET A 45 -3.28 -1.21 0.63
C MET A 45 -3.23 -1.18 2.16
N GLY A 46 -3.60 -0.05 2.77
CA GLY A 46 -3.71 0.07 4.22
C GLY A 46 -4.80 -0.85 4.78
N ALA A 47 -5.97 -0.90 4.14
CA ALA A 47 -7.04 -1.81 4.54
C ALA A 47 -6.62 -3.28 4.47
N ASN A 48 -5.87 -3.67 3.45
CA ASN A 48 -5.34 -5.02 3.33
C ASN A 48 -4.38 -5.38 4.48
N VAL A 49 -3.54 -4.44 4.93
CA VAL A 49 -2.70 -4.63 6.12
C VAL A 49 -3.58 -4.84 7.35
N MET A 50 -4.52 -3.93 7.60
CA MET A 50 -5.35 -3.95 8.81
C MET A 50 -6.27 -5.18 8.88
N ASN A 51 -6.72 -5.69 7.73
CA ASN A 51 -7.59 -6.87 7.63
C ASN A 51 -6.79 -8.19 7.53
N GLY A 52 -5.45 -8.16 7.63
CA GLY A 52 -4.63 -9.37 7.57
C GLY A 52 -4.48 -9.99 6.17
N HIS A 53 -4.81 -9.25 5.11
CA HIS A 53 -4.65 -9.66 3.72
C HIS A 53 -3.28 -9.30 3.10
N ASP A 54 -2.42 -8.61 3.84
CA ASP A 54 -1.00 -8.39 3.49
C ASP A 54 -0.07 -8.99 4.55
N PRO A 55 0.27 -10.30 4.45
CA PRO A 55 1.16 -10.95 5.41
C PRO A 55 2.49 -10.23 5.53
N GLU A 56 2.93 -10.02 6.78
CA GLU A 56 4.17 -9.30 7.11
C GLU A 56 4.23 -7.86 6.55
N CYS A 57 3.08 -7.27 6.19
CA CYS A 57 2.99 -5.96 5.54
C CYS A 57 3.87 -5.87 4.27
N ARG A 58 4.10 -6.99 3.59
CA ARG A 58 5.13 -7.10 2.55
C ARG A 58 4.85 -6.17 1.38
N ARG A 59 3.59 -6.10 0.91
CA ARG A 59 3.20 -5.23 -0.20
C ARG A 59 3.26 -3.76 0.21
N TRP A 60 2.82 -3.45 1.42
CA TRP A 60 2.92 -2.09 1.98
C TRP A 60 4.37 -1.60 2.03
N ILE A 61 5.26 -2.37 2.65
CA ILE A 61 6.68 -2.02 2.77
C ILE A 61 7.33 -1.91 1.39
N GLN A 62 7.07 -2.85 0.48
CA GLN A 62 7.63 -2.79 -0.87
C GLN A 62 7.25 -1.50 -1.61
N LYS A 63 6.02 -1.02 -1.42
CA LYS A 63 5.50 0.17 -2.12
C LYS A 63 5.97 1.48 -1.52
N PHE A 64 6.04 1.60 -0.19
CA PHE A 64 6.28 2.86 0.51
C PHE A 64 7.65 2.96 1.17
N ARG A 65 8.49 1.92 1.08
CA ARG A 65 9.88 1.99 1.53
C ARG A 65 10.62 3.07 0.74
N GLU A 66 11.18 4.03 1.47
CA GLU A 66 12.07 5.02 0.89
C GLU A 66 13.29 4.32 0.28
N PRO A 67 13.70 4.70 -0.95
CA PRO A 67 14.92 4.18 -1.52
C PRO A 67 16.09 4.56 -0.60
N ALA A 68 16.93 3.58 -0.27
CA ALA A 68 18.12 3.85 0.52
C ALA A 68 18.94 4.95 -0.15
N ALA A 69 19.35 5.95 0.63
CA ALA A 69 20.23 7.00 0.15
C ALA A 69 21.42 6.37 -0.60
N ALA A 70 21.76 6.96 -1.75
CA ALA A 70 22.84 6.46 -2.59
C ALA A 70 24.16 6.48 -1.81
N GLY A 71 24.54 5.34 -1.21
CA GLY A 71 25.77 5.21 -0.43
C GLY A 71 25.76 4.14 0.66
N GLU A 72 24.60 3.76 1.22
CA GLU A 72 24.60 3.04 2.50
C GLU A 72 24.27 1.54 2.41
N GLY A 73 23.49 1.10 1.40
CA GLY A 73 22.97 -0.28 1.36
C GLY A 73 23.87 -1.34 0.70
N GLY A 74 24.96 -0.95 0.03
CA GLY A 74 25.75 -1.85 -0.83
C GLY A 74 26.91 -2.58 -0.12
N ARG A 75 27.38 -2.08 1.01
CA ARG A 75 28.63 -2.57 1.64
C ARG A 75 28.41 -3.84 2.48
N GLU A 76 27.30 -3.95 3.18
CA GLU A 76 27.09 -5.03 4.15
C GLU A 76 26.74 -6.37 3.47
N ARG A 77 25.82 -6.37 2.51
CA ARG A 77 25.43 -7.60 1.76
C ARG A 77 26.58 -8.22 0.94
N ARG A 78 27.56 -7.42 0.53
CA ARG A 78 28.73 -7.90 -0.24
C ARG A 78 29.79 -8.53 0.66
N GLN A 79 29.92 -8.08 1.92
CA GLN A 79 30.86 -8.67 2.88
C GLN A 79 30.43 -10.06 3.36
N THR A 80 29.14 -10.27 3.64
CA THR A 80 28.64 -11.57 4.13
C THR A 80 28.77 -12.68 3.09
N ARG A 81 28.59 -12.35 1.80
CA ARG A 81 28.80 -13.33 0.71
C ARG A 81 30.26 -13.72 0.53
N ARG A 82 31.22 -12.79 0.67
CA ARG A 82 32.66 -13.09 0.57
C ARG A 82 33.20 -13.94 1.73
N ARG A 83 32.63 -13.83 2.92
CA ARG A 83 33.04 -14.64 4.09
C ARG A 83 32.54 -16.08 4.08
N ARG A 84 31.52 -16.39 3.27
CA ARG A 84 30.98 -17.76 3.14
C ARG A 84 31.64 -18.58 2.04
N SER A 85 32.47 -17.95 1.20
CA SER A 85 33.21 -18.59 0.10
C SER A 85 34.72 -18.66 0.35
N ALA A 86 35.16 -18.44 1.59
CA ALA A 86 36.54 -18.63 2.04
C ALA A 86 36.60 -19.81 3.01
#